data_AF-A0A382YXR7-F1
#
_entry.id   AF-A0A382YXR7-F1
#
_cell.length_a   1.000
_cell.length_b   1.000
_cell.length_c   1.000
_cell.angle_alpha   90.00
_cell.angle_beta   90.00
_cell.angle_gamma   90.00
#
_symmetry.space_group_name_H-M   'P 1'
#
loop_
_entity.id
_entity.type
_entity.pdbx_description
1 polymer ?
#
loop_
_entity_poly.entity_id
_entity_poly.type
_entity_poly.pdbx_seq_one_letter_code
_entity_poly.pdbx_strand_id
1 'polypeptide(L)' 'MGRHEASKKIKGCCKTIALEMMELNPAIASLDDSETREALFEASYELTKQLEIIKKHVIKLERRDGARDNTTEL' A
#
# COMPACT_ATOMS: atom_id res chain seq x y z
N MET A 1 14.32 -15.76 -2.09
CA MET A 1 12.92 -15.32 -1.95
C MET A 1 12.25 -15.44 -3.30
N GLY A 2 11.22 -16.29 -3.42
CA GLY A 2 10.49 -16.48 -4.68
C GLY A 2 9.52 -15.32 -4.96
N ARG A 3 9.02 -15.21 -6.20
CA ARG A 3 8.07 -14.13 -6.58
C ARG A 3 6.79 -14.13 -5.73
N HIS A 4 6.20 -15.29 -5.47
CA HIS A 4 5.02 -15.41 -4.60
C HIS A 4 5.32 -14.93 -3.17
N GLU A 5 6.48 -15.32 -2.63
CA GLU A 5 6.94 -14.90 -1.30
C GLU A 5 7.17 -13.38 -1.25
N ALA A 6 7.77 -12.81 -2.30
CA ALA A 6 7.96 -11.37 -2.44
C ALA A 6 6.62 -10.62 -2.50
N SER A 7 5.65 -11.08 -3.29
CA SER A 7 4.30 -10.49 -3.36
C SER A 7 3.60 -10.51 -2.01
N LYS A 8 3.66 -11.65 -1.29
CA LYS A 8 3.11 -11.78 0.06
C LYS A 8 3.77 -10.81 1.04
N LYS A 9 5.11 -10.70 0.98
CA LYS A 9 5.87 -9.77 1.83
C LYS A 9 5.49 -8.31 1.55
N ILE A 10 5.41 -7.91 0.28
CA ILE A 10 5.01 -6.54 -0.10
C ILE A 10 3.60 -6.22 0.42
N LYS A 11 2.63 -7.13 0.22
CA LYS A 11 1.27 -6.95 0.77
C LYS A 11 1.27 -6.83 2.30
N GLY A 12 2.10 -7.62 3.00
CA GLY A 12 2.28 -7.52 4.44
C GLY A 12 2.83 -6.15 4.88
N CYS A 13 3.84 -5.64 4.18
CA CYS A 13 4.34 -4.28 4.40
C CYS A 13 3.26 -3.24 4.16
N CYS A 14 2.49 -3.34 3.07
CA CYS A 14 1.41 -2.41 2.78
C CYS A 14 0.32 -2.42 3.87
N LYS A 15 -0.02 -3.60 4.40
CA LYS A 15 -0.96 -3.70 5.54
C LYS A 15 -0.41 -3.00 6.78
N THR A 16 0.87 -3.20 7.09
CA THR A 16 1.50 -2.59 8.27
C THR A 16 1.49 -1.07 8.15
N ILE A 17 1.93 -0.52 7.01
CA ILE A 17 1.88 0.92 6.75
C ILE A 17 0.46 1.46 6.89
N ALA A 18 -0.55 0.76 6.34
CA ALA A 18 -1.94 1.20 6.46
C ALA A 18 -2.42 1.27 7.93
N LEU A 19 -1.97 0.35 8.79
CA LEU A 19 -2.27 0.38 10.22
C LEU A 19 -1.59 1.57 10.91
N GLU A 20 -0.31 1.81 10.62
CA GLU A 20 0.39 2.99 11.16
C GLU A 20 -0.26 4.31 10.73
N MET A 21 -0.79 4.38 9.50
CA MET A 21 -1.54 5.54 9.01
C MET A 21 -2.85 5.78 9.78
N MET A 22 -3.47 4.73 10.33
CA MET A 22 -4.65 4.86 11.18
C MET A 22 -4.32 5.52 12.53
N GLU A 23 -3.11 5.32 13.04
CA GLU A 23 -2.61 5.98 14.26
C GLU A 23 -2.09 7.40 13.96
N LEU A 24 -1.50 7.62 12.79
CA LEU A 24 -0.95 8.90 12.37
C LEU A 24 -2.04 9.99 12.23
N ASN A 25 -3.19 9.66 11.65
CA ASN A 25 -4.23 10.66 11.38
C ASN A 25 -4.80 11.32 12.66
N PRO A 26 -5.12 10.58 13.74
CA PRO A 26 -5.46 11.16 15.04
C PRO A 26 -4.34 12.02 15.64
N ALA A 27 -3.07 11.60 15.50
CA ALA A 27 -1.93 12.37 16.00
C ALA A 27 -1.80 13.71 15.26
N ILE A 28 -1.96 13.73 13.93
CA ILE A 28 -2.01 14.96 13.13
C ILE A 28 -3.18 15.85 13.59
N ALA A 29 -4.36 15.26 13.84
CA ALA A 29 -5.54 16.00 14.29
C ALA A 29 -5.34 16.70 15.65
N SER A 30 -4.45 16.17 16.50
CA SER A 30 -4.15 16.73 17.83
C SER A 30 -3.23 17.97 17.81
N LEU A 31 -2.68 18.32 16.64
CA LEU A 31 -1.81 19.50 16.50
C LEU A 31 -2.63 20.79 16.55
N ASP A 32 -2.16 21.76 17.31
CA ASP A 32 -2.77 23.10 17.42
C ASP A 32 -2.49 23.98 16.20
N ASP A 33 -1.36 23.75 15.52
CA ASP A 33 -0.96 24.52 14.33
C ASP A 33 -1.73 24.06 13.08
N SER A 34 -2.61 24.93 12.57
CA SER A 34 -3.51 24.57 11.47
C SER A 34 -2.79 24.39 10.14
N GLU A 35 -1.75 25.19 9.86
CA GLU A 35 -0.98 25.13 8.60
C GLU A 35 -0.21 23.81 8.52
N THR A 36 0.52 23.45 9.58
CA THR A 36 1.24 22.18 9.68
C THR A 36 0.27 21.00 9.61
N ARG A 37 -0.88 21.07 10.28
CA ARG A 37 -1.89 20.01 10.26
C ARG A 37 -2.43 19.76 8.85
N GLU A 38 -2.73 20.82 8.09
CA GLU A 38 -3.20 20.71 6.71
C GLU A 38 -2.14 20.07 5.80
N ALA A 39 -0.89 20.56 5.88
CA ALA A 39 0.22 20.00 5.11
C ALA A 39 0.46 18.50 5.43
N LEU A 40 0.34 18.11 6.70
CA LEU A 40 0.48 16.71 7.11
C LEU A 40 -0.68 15.83 6.64
N PHE A 41 -1.92 16.33 6.64
CA PHE A 41 -3.05 15.58 6.08
C PHE A 41 -2.91 15.39 4.57
N GLU A 42 -2.45 16.41 3.84
CA GLU A 42 -2.19 16.29 2.40
C GLU A 42 -1.10 15.24 2.11
N ALA A 43 0.02 15.30 2.84
CA ALA A 43 1.09 14.32 2.73
C ALA A 43 0.63 12.90 3.09
N SER A 44 -0.16 12.76 4.16
CA SER A 44 -0.75 11.49 4.58
C SER A 44 -1.66 10.92 3.49
N TYR A 45 -2.52 11.75 2.89
CA TYR A 45 -3.38 11.36 1.78
C TYR A 45 -2.58 10.90 0.55
N GLU A 46 -1.52 11.63 0.17
CA GLU A 46 -0.64 11.21 -0.93
C GLU A 46 -0.01 9.85 -0.65
N LEU A 47 0.46 9.61 0.57
CA LEU A 47 1.04 8.32 0.96
C LEU A 47 0.03 7.18 0.81
N THR A 48 -1.23 7.37 1.19
CA THR A 48 -2.28 6.36 0.98
C THR A 48 -2.51 6.06 -0.51
N LYS A 49 -2.49 7.08 -1.38
CA LYS A 49 -2.59 6.88 -2.84
C LYS A 49 -1.44 6.05 -3.38
N GLN A 50 -0.21 6.34 -2.95
CA GLN A 50 0.98 5.57 -3.36
C GLN A 50 0.89 4.11 -2.88
N LEU A 51 0.37 3.89 -1.68
CA LEU A 51 0.15 2.55 -1.15
C LEU A 51 -0.84 1.73 -1.99
N GLU A 52 -1.91 2.35 -2.45
CA GLU A 52 -2.86 1.73 -3.38
C GLU A 52 -2.22 1.39 -4.74
N ILE A 53 -1.38 2.28 -5.26
CA ILE A 53 -0.65 2.05 -6.50
C ILE A 53 0.25 0.82 -6.37
N ILE A 54 1.00 0.69 -5.27
CA ILE A 54 1.86 -0.47 -5.01
C ILE A 54 1.01 -1.76 -4.96
N LYS A 55 -0.07 -1.77 -4.18
CA LYS A 55 -0.97 -2.94 -4.08
C LYS A 55 -1.53 -3.36 -5.44
N LYS A 56 -1.99 -2.39 -6.25
CA LYS A 56 -2.50 -2.64 -7.61
C LYS A 56 -1.46 -3.30 -8.51
N HIS A 57 -0.20 -2.88 -8.44
CA HIS A 57 0.87 -3.48 -9.23
C HIS A 57 1.15 -4.93 -8.80
N VAL A 58 1.17 -5.20 -7.49
CA VAL A 58 1.35 -6.57 -6.97
C VAL A 58 0.19 -7.48 -7.38
N ILE A 59 -1.06 -7.01 -7.31
CA ILE A 59 -2.23 -7.78 -7.76
C ILE A 59 -2.15 -8.07 -9.26
N LYS A 60 -1.77 -7.08 -10.09
CA LYS A 60 -1.56 -7.29 -11.53
C LYS A 60 -0.45 -8.30 -11.80
N LEU A 61 0.62 -8.26 -11.00
CA LEU A 61 1.74 -9.21 -11.09
C LEU A 61 1.27 -10.64 -10.83
N GLU A 62 0.45 -10.87 -9.80
CA GLU A 62 -0.09 -12.20 -9.48
C GLU A 62 -1.06 -12.71 -10.56
N ARG A 63 -1.92 -11.84 -11.10
CA ARG A 63 -2.86 -12.20 -12.18
C ARG A 63 -2.17 -12.63 -13.46
N ARG A 64 -1.03 -12.02 -13.80
CA ARG A 64 -0.21 -12.41 -14.98
C ARG A 64 0.39 -13.80 -14.84
N ASP A 65 0.65 -14.28 -13.62
CA ASP A 65 1.15 -15.65 -13.40
C ASP A 65 0.03 -16.67 -13.53
N GLY A 66 -1.15 -16.42 -12.94
CA GLY A 66 -2.29 -17.32 -13.10
C GLY A 66 -2.73 -17.49 -14.57
N ALA A 67 -2.49 -16.50 -15.42
CA ALA A 67 -2.72 -16.62 -16.86
C ALA A 67 -1.63 -17.42 -17.60
N ARG A 68 -0.37 -17.37 -17.13
CA ARG A 68 0.75 -18.14 -17.72
C ARG A 68 0.69 -19.61 -17.34
N ASP A 69 0.31 -19.93 -16.11
CA ASP A 69 0.20 -21.32 -15.66
C ASP A 69 -0.91 -22.07 -16.43
N ASN A 70 -1.99 -21.38 -16.81
CA ASN A 70 -3.07 -21.95 -17.63
C ASN A 70 -2.75 -22.11 -19.12
N THR A 71 -1.62 -21.58 -19.63
CA THR A 71 -1.27 -21.65 -21.06
C THR A 71 -0.38 -22.87 -21.39
N THR A 72 0.07 -23.64 -20.39
CA THR A 72 0.99 -24.77 -20.60
C THR A 72 0.26 -26.13 -20.64
N GLU A 73 -1.08 -26.15 -20.61
CA GLU A 73 -1.90 -27.38 -20.60
C GLU A 73 -2.91 -27.50 -21.76
N LEU A 74 -2.60 -26.96 -22.95
CA LEU A 74 -3.42 -27.12 -24.16
C LEU A 74 -2.59 -27.49 -25.39
#